data_AF-A0A1Y2ADK7-F1
#
_entry.id   AF-A0A1Y2ADK7-F1
#
_cell.length_a   1.000
_cell.length_b   1.000
_cell.length_c   1.000
_cell.angle_alpha   90.00
_cell.angle_beta   90.00
_cell.angle_gamma   90.00
#
_symmetry.space_group_name_H-M   'P 1'
#
loop_
_entity.id
_entity.type
_entity.pdbx_description
1 polymer ?
#
loop_
_entity_poly.entity_id
_entity_poly.type
_entity_poly.pdbx_seq_one_letter_code
_entity_poly.pdbx_strand_id
1 'polypeptide(L)'
;MKFTLPIFTLLAATSALSFRLENQFVKREDYGDKLSSLTNSDNNTNDISKIKNEIENNEELKNKIKHEFEKVSNSTVVSAGSSFNDTNTNVSANGFEGLASDFGDITEKFNSTDSDSSGFKKCQEVVNRYHACLPKELTEENYDESCTTFNSEQCQALFKEKVASNASCKNVSDQFQHNVDYITGIMNINCAKDEKGQYCPISNFSKTAKSDDVLADEIIRQSCQSKNCREKAIEGINAMKNMTETILTFSDDLVKINKMKREFHGIERANEMLAILNEEKCAQQANTIASNSIPSIQMSYSMVFTIVSLILLLF
;
A
#
# COMPACT_ATOMS: atom_id res chain seq x y z
N MET A 1 -1.19 -18.18 22.29
CA MET A 1 0.06 -17.48 21.90
C MET A 1 -0.35 -16.17 21.27
N LYS A 2 0.14 -15.03 21.77
CA LYS A 2 -0.20 -13.70 21.25
C LYS A 2 0.87 -13.33 20.23
N PHE A 3 0.53 -13.32 18.94
CA PHE A 3 1.43 -12.90 17.88
C PHE A 3 1.31 -11.38 17.71
N THR A 4 2.42 -10.69 17.96
CA THR A 4 2.55 -9.24 18.00
C THR A 4 3.35 -8.77 16.79
N LEU A 5 2.67 -8.30 15.74
CA LEU A 5 3.29 -7.46 14.72
C LEU A 5 2.30 -6.35 14.30
N PRO A 6 2.71 -5.07 14.32
CA PRO A 6 1.89 -3.98 13.84
C PRO A 6 1.82 -4.02 12.31
N ILE A 7 0.64 -3.79 11.72
CA ILE A 7 0.45 -3.75 10.25
C ILE A 7 1.42 -2.77 9.56
N PHE A 8 1.87 -1.74 10.29
CA PHE A 8 2.89 -0.80 9.85
C PHE A 8 4.27 -1.43 9.57
N THR A 9 4.61 -2.60 10.14
CA THR A 9 5.85 -3.31 9.77
C THR A 9 5.81 -3.90 8.36
N LEU A 10 4.61 -4.17 7.81
CA LEU A 10 4.46 -4.56 6.40
C LEU A 10 4.87 -3.41 5.46
N LEU A 11 4.58 -2.17 5.87
CA LEU A 11 4.90 -0.95 5.14
C LEU A 11 6.36 -0.50 5.34
N ALA A 12 6.96 -0.77 6.51
CA ALA A 12 8.37 -0.44 6.76
C ALA A 12 9.36 -1.40 6.06
N ALA A 13 8.93 -2.61 5.71
CA ALA A 13 9.79 -3.57 5.00
C ALA A 13 10.09 -3.14 3.54
N THR A 14 9.22 -2.35 2.91
CA THR A 14 9.42 -1.87 1.53
C THR A 14 10.43 -0.72 1.46
N SER A 15 10.48 0.17 2.46
CA SER A 15 11.47 1.26 2.51
C SER A 15 12.88 0.77 2.87
N ALA A 16 13.00 -0.31 3.65
CA ALA A 16 14.28 -0.95 3.93
C ALA A 16 14.89 -1.66 2.69
N LEU A 17 14.07 -2.08 1.72
CA LEU A 17 14.55 -2.65 0.46
C LEU A 17 15.20 -1.60 -0.45
N SER A 18 14.70 -0.36 -0.44
CA SER A 18 15.28 0.76 -1.19
C SER A 18 16.67 1.16 -0.68
N PHE A 19 16.89 1.07 0.64
CA PHE A 19 18.15 1.46 1.28
C PHE A 19 19.22 0.35 1.34
N ARG A 20 18.83 -0.92 1.20
CA ARG A 20 19.74 -2.07 1.41
C ARG A 20 20.29 -2.68 0.12
N LEU A 21 19.81 -2.25 -1.05
CA LEU A 21 20.39 -2.60 -2.34
C LEU A 21 21.79 -1.98 -2.57
N GLU A 22 22.21 -1.04 -1.72
CA GLU A 22 23.50 -0.34 -1.86
C GLU A 22 24.65 -0.98 -1.05
N ASN A 23 24.40 -2.03 -0.26
CA ASN A 23 25.44 -2.65 0.57
C ASN A 23 25.25 -4.15 0.73
N GLN A 24 25.81 -4.97 -0.18
CA GLN A 24 26.40 -6.28 0.19
C GLN A 24 27.11 -7.00 -0.96
N PHE A 25 28.44 -7.10 -0.87
CA PHE A 25 29.21 -8.26 -1.33
C PHE A 25 30.46 -8.46 -0.44
N VAL A 26 30.36 -9.17 0.68
CA VAL A 26 31.49 -9.94 1.24
C VAL A 26 30.95 -11.19 1.93
N LYS A 27 31.43 -12.36 1.52
CA LYS A 27 31.18 -13.66 2.17
C LYS A 27 31.93 -13.73 3.50
N ARG A 28 31.31 -14.26 4.56
CA ARG A 28 32.03 -14.87 5.68
C ARG A 28 31.35 -16.17 6.11
N GLU A 29 32.13 -17.24 6.12
CA GLU A 29 31.86 -18.46 6.87
C GLU A 29 32.23 -18.23 8.34
N ASP A 30 31.41 -18.86 9.20
CA ASP A 30 31.70 -19.29 10.58
C ASP A 30 32.19 -18.26 11.61
N TYR A 31 31.30 -17.78 12.50
CA TYR A 31 31.64 -17.30 13.86
C TYR A 31 30.36 -17.11 14.71
N GLY A 32 29.90 -18.16 15.37
CA GLY A 32 28.79 -18.12 16.34
C GLY A 32 29.14 -17.54 17.72
N ASP A 33 30.43 -17.53 18.10
CA ASP A 33 30.83 -17.29 19.50
C ASP A 33 31.41 -15.89 19.81
N LYS A 34 31.38 -14.95 18.85
CA LYS A 34 31.89 -13.57 19.04
C LYS A 34 30.83 -12.49 19.16
N LEU A 35 29.54 -12.85 19.11
CA LEU A 35 28.45 -11.87 19.18
C LEU A 35 28.27 -11.26 20.58
N SER A 36 28.84 -11.90 21.61
CA SER A 36 28.82 -11.42 23.00
C SER A 36 29.79 -10.28 23.29
N SER A 37 30.70 -9.93 22.37
CA SER A 37 31.71 -8.88 22.60
C SER A 37 31.48 -7.59 21.81
N LEU A 38 30.34 -7.42 21.14
CA LEU A 38 30.06 -6.26 20.27
C LEU A 38 29.15 -5.19 20.89
N THR A 39 28.86 -5.24 22.19
CA THR A 39 28.08 -4.19 22.88
C THR A 39 28.88 -2.92 23.21
N ASN A 40 30.10 -2.74 22.68
CA ASN A 40 30.84 -1.48 22.76
C ASN A 40 31.69 -1.29 21.48
N SER A 41 31.55 -0.16 20.76
CA SER A 41 32.66 0.61 20.12
C SER A 41 32.23 1.49 18.91
N ASP A 42 32.61 2.77 18.98
CA ASP A 42 32.47 3.88 18.01
C ASP A 42 33.50 3.87 16.84
N ASN A 43 33.71 2.77 16.11
CA ASN A 43 34.81 2.71 15.11
C ASN A 43 34.45 2.14 13.73
N ASN A 44 33.51 2.75 13.01
CA ASN A 44 33.07 2.21 11.70
C ASN A 44 33.34 3.09 10.46
N THR A 45 34.23 4.09 10.54
CA THR A 45 34.54 4.98 9.40
C THR A 45 35.70 4.50 8.53
N ASN A 46 36.60 3.66 9.04
CA ASN A 46 37.78 3.18 8.30
C ASN A 46 37.52 1.99 7.38
N ASP A 47 36.48 1.20 7.64
CA ASP A 47 36.16 0.05 6.80
C ASP A 47 35.44 0.45 5.50
N ILE A 48 34.71 1.57 5.52
CA ILE A 48 33.98 2.11 4.35
C ILE A 48 34.95 2.62 3.28
N SER A 49 36.01 3.34 3.67
CA SER A 49 36.99 3.89 2.71
C SER A 49 37.82 2.80 2.04
N LYS A 50 38.08 1.68 2.75
CA LYS A 50 38.84 0.55 2.23
C LYS A 50 38.04 -0.25 1.19
N ILE A 51 36.75 -0.46 1.44
CA ILE A 51 35.84 -1.15 0.51
C ILE A 51 35.62 -0.31 -0.76
N LYS A 52 35.46 1.02 -0.62
CA LYS A 52 35.33 1.93 -1.77
C LYS A 52 36.56 1.85 -2.69
N ASN A 53 37.76 1.80 -2.12
CA ASN A 53 39.00 1.65 -2.88
C ASN A 53 39.14 0.27 -3.55
N GLU A 54 38.64 -0.81 -2.94
CA GLU A 54 38.67 -2.14 -3.57
C GLU A 54 37.70 -2.26 -4.75
N ILE A 55 36.54 -1.59 -4.70
CA ILE A 55 35.58 -1.54 -5.81
C ILE A 55 36.11 -0.65 -6.95
N GLU A 56 36.71 0.50 -6.62
CA GLU A 56 37.26 1.40 -7.63
C GLU A 56 38.44 0.77 -8.39
N ASN A 57 39.20 -0.14 -7.75
CA ASN A 57 40.38 -0.76 -8.35
C ASN A 57 40.13 -2.14 -8.99
N ASN A 58 38.92 -2.71 -8.90
CA ASN A 58 38.63 -4.03 -9.48
C ASN A 58 37.84 -3.93 -10.80
N GLU A 59 38.58 -3.83 -11.91
CA GLU A 59 38.07 -3.80 -13.30
C GLU A 59 37.19 -5.00 -13.65
N GLU A 60 37.51 -6.20 -13.18
CA GLU A 60 36.74 -7.42 -13.48
C GLU A 60 35.34 -7.36 -12.86
N LEU A 61 35.25 -6.88 -11.62
CA LEU A 61 33.97 -6.72 -10.92
C LEU A 61 33.11 -5.62 -11.55
N LYS A 62 33.71 -4.49 -11.95
CA LYS A 62 33.03 -3.41 -12.69
C LYS A 62 32.44 -3.91 -14.01
N ASN A 63 33.21 -4.68 -14.77
CA ASN A 63 32.75 -5.22 -16.05
C ASN A 63 31.64 -6.27 -15.88
N LYS A 64 31.68 -7.06 -14.81
CA LYS A 64 30.62 -8.03 -14.49
C LYS A 64 29.31 -7.37 -14.08
N ILE A 65 29.37 -6.30 -13.26
CA ILE A 65 28.20 -5.50 -12.89
C ILE A 65 27.61 -4.82 -14.13
N LYS A 66 28.45 -4.21 -14.96
CA LYS A 66 28.02 -3.58 -16.21
C LYS A 66 27.32 -4.55 -17.16
N HIS A 67 27.88 -5.75 -17.35
CA HIS A 67 27.30 -6.77 -18.21
C HIS A 67 25.94 -7.27 -17.71
N GLU A 68 25.77 -7.51 -16.40
CA GLU A 68 24.46 -7.90 -15.85
C GLU A 68 23.45 -6.75 -15.92
N PHE A 69 23.90 -5.50 -15.72
CA PHE A 69 23.03 -4.32 -15.85
C PHE A 69 22.56 -4.10 -17.29
N GLU A 70 23.43 -4.31 -18.29
CA GLU A 70 23.09 -4.27 -19.72
C GLU A 70 22.12 -5.41 -20.10
N LYS A 71 22.26 -6.58 -19.47
CA LYS A 71 21.35 -7.72 -19.68
C LYS A 71 19.95 -7.45 -19.15
N VAL A 72 19.85 -6.81 -17.98
CA VAL A 72 18.56 -6.36 -17.41
C VAL A 72 17.96 -5.20 -18.22
N SER A 73 18.79 -4.23 -18.63
CA SER A 73 18.36 -3.08 -19.45
C SER A 73 17.92 -3.46 -20.86
N ASN A 74 18.36 -4.61 -21.39
CA ASN A 74 17.89 -5.13 -22.69
C ASN A 74 16.64 -6.02 -22.57
N SER A 75 16.32 -6.51 -21.37
CA SER A 75 15.08 -7.24 -21.09
C SER A 75 13.93 -6.32 -20.63
N THR A 76 14.22 -5.04 -20.39
CA THR A 76 13.26 -4.03 -19.97
C THR A 76 13.58 -2.75 -20.73
N VAL A 77 12.77 -2.41 -21.74
CA VAL A 77 12.93 -1.15 -22.48
C VAL A 77 12.65 0.02 -21.54
N VAL A 78 13.67 0.50 -20.83
CA VAL A 78 13.80 1.89 -20.37
C VAL A 78 15.30 2.24 -20.38
N SER A 79 15.65 3.19 -21.25
CA SER A 79 16.98 3.80 -21.33
C SER A 79 16.90 5.20 -20.73
N ALA A 80 17.77 5.51 -19.75
CA ALA A 80 18.58 6.74 -19.67
C ALA A 80 19.04 7.10 -18.23
N GLY A 81 20.36 7.26 -18.09
CA GLY A 81 21.03 8.44 -17.49
C GLY A 81 20.86 8.74 -16.00
N SER A 82 21.88 8.40 -15.20
CA SER A 82 22.01 8.78 -13.79
C SER A 82 22.76 10.12 -13.59
N SER A 83 22.23 10.98 -12.72
CA SER A 83 22.99 11.96 -11.93
C SER A 83 22.14 12.39 -10.73
N PHE A 84 22.64 12.23 -9.50
CA PHE A 84 21.96 12.62 -8.27
C PHE A 84 22.88 13.49 -7.41
N ASN A 85 22.29 14.53 -6.82
CA ASN A 85 22.89 15.45 -5.86
C ASN A 85 22.08 15.34 -4.55
N ASP A 86 22.79 15.18 -3.43
CA ASP A 86 22.23 14.93 -2.09
C ASP A 86 21.45 16.12 -1.51
N THR A 87 20.31 15.84 -0.86
CA THR A 87 19.88 16.64 0.29
C THR A 87 19.24 15.78 1.37
N ASN A 88 19.58 16.12 2.61
CA ASN A 88 19.41 15.39 3.85
C ASN A 88 18.11 15.80 4.55
N THR A 89 17.23 14.86 4.90
CA THR A 89 16.05 15.10 5.75
C THR A 89 15.79 13.95 6.72
N ASN A 90 15.58 14.31 8.00
CA ASN A 90 15.19 13.44 9.10
C ASN A 90 13.77 12.86 8.89
N VAL A 91 13.63 11.55 9.02
CA VAL A 91 12.38 10.80 8.79
C VAL A 91 11.58 10.65 10.09
N SER A 92 10.29 10.99 10.04
CA SER A 92 9.28 10.71 11.05
C SER A 92 8.51 9.45 10.67
N ALA A 93 8.03 8.70 11.66
CA ALA A 93 7.49 7.36 11.47
C ALA A 93 5.96 7.35 11.25
N ASN A 94 5.51 7.83 10.08
CA ASN A 94 4.18 7.51 9.54
C ASN A 94 4.36 6.59 8.33
N GLY A 95 3.96 5.33 8.46
CA GLY A 95 4.25 4.24 7.50
C GLY A 95 3.60 4.33 6.12
N PHE A 96 3.16 5.51 5.66
CA PHE A 96 2.66 5.74 4.30
C PHE A 96 3.55 6.69 3.48
N GLU A 97 4.54 7.32 4.12
CA GLU A 97 5.34 8.41 3.52
C GLU A 97 6.15 7.99 2.27
N GLY A 98 6.57 6.72 2.16
CA GLY A 98 7.45 6.26 1.08
C GLY A 98 6.75 5.87 -0.23
N LEU A 99 5.48 5.46 -0.19
CA LEU A 99 4.80 4.95 -1.39
C LEU A 99 4.23 6.06 -2.25
N ALA A 100 3.71 7.14 -1.66
CA ALA A 100 3.17 8.27 -2.43
C ALA A 100 4.27 9.19 -2.98
N SER A 101 5.42 9.30 -2.31
CA SER A 101 6.55 10.11 -2.77
C SER A 101 7.19 9.56 -4.04
N ASP A 102 7.24 8.23 -4.19
CA ASP A 102 7.86 7.56 -5.35
C ASP A 102 7.03 7.71 -6.63
N PHE A 103 5.72 8.01 -6.51
CA PHE A 103 4.90 8.35 -7.67
C PHE A 103 5.05 9.81 -8.11
N GLY A 104 5.37 10.73 -7.19
CA GLY A 104 5.55 12.15 -7.49
C GLY A 104 6.79 12.45 -8.34
N ASP A 105 7.87 11.67 -8.16
CA ASP A 105 9.14 11.86 -8.90
C ASP A 105 9.09 11.31 -10.34
N ILE A 106 8.09 10.48 -10.67
CA ILE A 106 7.78 10.06 -12.04
C ILE A 106 7.31 11.27 -12.88
N THR A 107 6.86 12.37 -12.27
CA THR A 107 6.45 13.56 -13.03
C THR A 107 7.64 14.36 -13.56
N GLU A 108 8.81 14.30 -12.91
CA GLU A 108 9.94 15.19 -13.21
C GLU A 108 10.95 14.58 -14.21
N LYS A 109 11.12 13.25 -14.20
CA LYS A 109 12.05 12.55 -15.12
C LYS A 109 11.56 12.33 -16.55
N PHE A 110 10.33 12.71 -16.89
CA PHE A 110 9.71 12.39 -18.18
C PHE A 110 9.65 13.56 -19.17
N ASN A 111 10.32 14.69 -18.87
CA ASN A 111 10.34 15.87 -19.74
C ASN A 111 11.43 15.86 -20.84
N SER A 112 12.20 14.78 -21.01
CA SER A 112 13.26 14.74 -22.03
C SER A 112 13.03 13.69 -23.12
N THR A 113 13.03 14.19 -24.37
CA THR A 113 13.21 13.53 -25.69
C THR A 113 12.01 12.91 -26.45
N ASP A 114 11.32 13.77 -27.21
CA ASP A 114 10.98 13.70 -28.66
C ASP A 114 10.42 12.42 -29.34
N SER A 115 9.85 11.46 -28.60
CA SER A 115 9.06 10.38 -29.21
C SER A 115 7.55 10.56 -28.92
N ASP A 116 6.77 10.84 -29.96
CA ASP A 116 5.30 10.96 -29.99
C ASP A 116 4.65 11.40 -28.66
N SER A 117 4.90 12.65 -28.27
CA SER A 117 4.52 13.21 -26.97
C SER A 117 3.00 13.24 -26.70
N SER A 118 2.18 12.91 -27.69
CA SER A 118 0.72 13.05 -27.63
C SER A 118 0.06 11.94 -26.82
N GLY A 119 0.51 10.69 -26.98
CA GLY A 119 0.01 9.53 -26.23
C GLY A 119 0.45 9.56 -24.76
N PHE A 120 1.71 9.93 -24.52
CA PHE A 120 2.27 10.01 -23.18
C PHE A 120 1.57 11.05 -22.31
N LYS A 121 1.36 12.28 -22.82
CA LYS A 121 0.64 13.34 -22.10
C LYS A 121 -0.77 12.92 -21.69
N LYS A 122 -1.50 12.24 -22.60
CA LYS A 122 -2.83 11.71 -22.29
C LYS A 122 -2.80 10.63 -21.21
N CYS A 123 -1.79 9.77 -21.20
CA CYS A 123 -1.66 8.80 -20.11
C CYS A 123 -1.33 9.47 -18.78
N GLN A 124 -0.45 10.47 -18.80
CA GLN A 124 -0.12 11.26 -17.61
C GLN A 124 -1.36 11.96 -17.03
N GLU A 125 -2.25 12.49 -17.87
CA GLU A 125 -3.55 13.02 -17.43
C GLU A 125 -4.42 11.96 -16.74
N VAL A 126 -4.43 10.72 -17.25
CA VAL A 126 -5.14 9.60 -16.60
C VAL A 126 -4.52 9.32 -15.23
N VAL A 127 -3.19 9.19 -15.14
CA VAL A 127 -2.46 8.95 -13.89
C VAL A 127 -2.68 10.08 -12.88
N ASN A 128 -2.68 11.34 -13.31
CA ASN A 128 -2.94 12.49 -12.45
C ASN A 128 -4.36 12.46 -11.86
N ARG A 129 -5.35 11.95 -12.59
CA ARG A 129 -6.71 11.75 -12.03
C ARG A 129 -6.72 10.70 -10.92
N TYR A 130 -5.91 9.65 -11.04
CA TYR A 130 -5.75 8.65 -9.97
C TYR A 130 -5.10 9.29 -8.74
N HIS A 131 -4.05 10.09 -8.92
CA HIS A 131 -3.40 10.81 -7.83
C HIS A 131 -4.33 11.80 -7.14
N ALA A 132 -5.20 12.50 -7.88
CA ALA A 132 -6.18 13.40 -7.29
C ALA A 132 -7.19 12.68 -6.37
N CYS A 133 -7.34 11.37 -6.51
CA CYS A 133 -8.22 10.53 -5.69
C CYS A 133 -7.54 9.93 -4.46
N LEU A 134 -6.23 10.14 -4.30
CA LEU A 134 -5.43 9.56 -3.23
C LEU A 134 -4.75 10.70 -2.46
N PRO A 135 -4.80 10.68 -1.13
CA PRO A 135 -4.01 11.64 -0.37
C PRO A 135 -2.52 11.36 -0.56
N LYS A 136 -1.70 12.42 -0.54
CA LYS A 136 -0.25 12.26 -0.50
C LYS A 136 0.17 11.52 0.78
N GLU A 137 -0.46 11.84 1.89
CA GLU A 137 -0.30 11.16 3.17
C GLU A 137 -1.66 11.13 3.87
N LEU A 138 -2.00 10.01 4.49
CA LEU A 138 -3.20 9.91 5.31
C LEU A 138 -2.84 10.23 6.77
N THR A 139 -3.21 11.42 7.25
CA THR A 139 -2.98 11.90 8.62
C THR A 139 -4.28 11.98 9.40
N GLU A 140 -4.23 12.18 10.71
CA GLU A 140 -5.42 12.34 11.53
C GLU A 140 -6.25 13.56 11.09
N GLU A 141 -5.59 14.67 10.74
CA GLU A 141 -6.22 15.93 10.36
C GLU A 141 -6.94 15.85 9.01
N ASN A 142 -6.38 15.10 8.06
CA ASN A 142 -6.92 14.99 6.71
C ASN A 142 -7.72 13.71 6.47
N TYR A 143 -7.85 12.85 7.48
CA TYR A 143 -8.43 11.51 7.35
C TYR A 143 -9.82 11.54 6.70
N ASP A 144 -10.71 12.37 7.25
CA ASP A 144 -12.11 12.41 6.83
C ASP A 144 -12.29 13.02 5.43
N GLU A 145 -11.51 14.05 5.10
CA GLU A 145 -11.49 14.65 3.77
C GLU A 145 -10.93 13.69 2.72
N SER A 146 -9.82 13.03 3.04
CA SER A 146 -9.17 12.04 2.19
C SER A 146 -10.08 10.85 1.90
N CYS A 147 -10.71 10.32 2.95
CA CYS A 147 -11.68 9.23 2.82
C CYS A 147 -12.95 9.66 2.09
N THR A 148 -13.39 10.92 2.23
CA THR A 148 -14.53 11.45 1.48
C THR A 148 -14.21 11.56 -0.01
N THR A 149 -13.01 12.06 -0.34
CA THR A 149 -12.52 12.16 -1.73
C THR A 149 -12.37 10.78 -2.36
N PHE A 150 -11.70 9.86 -1.67
CA PHE A 150 -11.51 8.48 -2.14
C PHE A 150 -12.85 7.76 -2.39
N ASN A 151 -13.82 7.90 -1.48
CA ASN A 151 -15.14 7.28 -1.60
C ASN A 151 -16.10 8.01 -2.56
N SER A 152 -15.69 9.12 -3.16
CA SER A 152 -16.52 9.81 -4.16
C SER A 152 -16.82 8.88 -5.35
N GLU A 153 -18.00 9.04 -5.95
CA GLU A 153 -18.41 8.24 -7.11
C GLU A 153 -17.39 8.32 -8.25
N GLN A 154 -16.83 9.52 -8.47
CA GLN A 154 -15.80 9.77 -9.47
C GLN A 154 -14.54 8.92 -9.23
N CYS A 155 -14.02 8.92 -8.01
CA CYS A 155 -12.81 8.16 -7.68
C CYS A 155 -13.07 6.65 -7.70
N GLN A 156 -14.19 6.20 -7.15
CA GLN A 156 -14.56 4.78 -7.18
C GLN A 156 -14.81 4.27 -8.61
N ALA A 157 -15.36 5.10 -9.51
CA ALA A 157 -15.46 4.77 -10.92
C ALA A 157 -14.08 4.68 -11.58
N LEU A 158 -13.19 5.63 -11.28
CA LEU A 158 -11.84 5.65 -11.81
C LEU A 158 -11.03 4.41 -11.42
N PHE A 159 -11.04 4.00 -10.14
CA PHE A 159 -10.31 2.80 -9.69
C PHE A 159 -10.87 1.49 -10.27
N LYS A 160 -12.15 1.45 -10.65
CA LYS A 160 -12.73 0.31 -11.39
C LYS A 160 -12.21 0.27 -12.83
N GLU A 161 -11.96 1.43 -13.44
CA GLU A 161 -11.37 1.56 -14.76
C GLU A 161 -9.85 1.40 -14.70
N LYS A 162 -9.34 0.16 -14.60
CA LYS A 162 -7.89 -0.14 -14.59
C LYS A 162 -7.10 0.77 -15.53
N VAL A 163 -5.95 1.27 -15.10
CA VAL A 163 -5.13 2.25 -15.83
C VAL A 163 -4.81 1.73 -17.25
N ALA A 164 -4.43 0.46 -17.36
CA ALA A 164 -4.10 -0.19 -18.62
C ALA A 164 -5.31 -0.34 -19.59
N SER A 165 -6.55 -0.18 -19.11
CA SER A 165 -7.74 -0.18 -19.97
C SER A 165 -7.88 1.11 -20.79
N ASN A 166 -7.23 2.20 -20.35
CA ASN A 166 -7.20 3.43 -21.12
C ASN A 166 -6.29 3.26 -22.35
N ALA A 167 -6.80 3.59 -23.54
CA ALA A 167 -6.06 3.43 -24.78
C ALA A 167 -4.71 4.18 -24.79
N SER A 168 -4.61 5.29 -24.07
CA SER A 168 -3.37 6.08 -23.95
C SER A 168 -2.34 5.43 -23.01
N CYS A 169 -2.78 4.54 -22.11
CA CYS A 169 -1.95 3.89 -21.10
C CYS A 169 -1.71 2.40 -21.35
N LYS A 170 -1.92 1.90 -22.58
CA LYS A 170 -1.73 0.48 -22.91
C LYS A 170 -0.34 -0.06 -22.62
N ASN A 171 0.68 0.81 -22.62
CA ASN A 171 2.08 0.44 -22.39
C ASN A 171 2.54 0.67 -20.94
N VAL A 172 1.62 1.04 -20.04
CA VAL A 172 1.94 1.13 -18.62
C VAL A 172 2.25 -0.28 -18.10
N SER A 173 3.29 -0.40 -17.28
CA SER A 173 3.69 -1.70 -16.75
C SER A 173 2.61 -2.29 -15.84
N ASP A 174 2.48 -3.61 -15.82
CA ASP A 174 1.60 -4.31 -14.88
C ASP A 174 1.95 -3.97 -13.42
N GLN A 175 3.23 -3.69 -13.15
CA GLN A 175 3.70 -3.22 -11.84
C GLN A 175 3.00 -1.94 -11.38
N PHE A 176 2.76 -0.98 -12.29
CA PHE A 176 2.03 0.23 -11.94
C PHE A 176 0.59 -0.09 -11.55
N GLN A 177 -0.08 -0.97 -12.29
CA GLN A 177 -1.44 -1.40 -11.93
C GLN A 177 -1.46 -2.11 -10.58
N HIS A 178 -0.48 -2.96 -10.29
CA HIS A 178 -0.35 -3.61 -8.99
C HIS A 178 -0.18 -2.60 -7.85
N ASN A 179 0.61 -1.55 -8.06
CA ASN A 179 0.75 -0.50 -7.06
C ASN A 179 -0.55 0.28 -6.84
N VAL A 180 -1.29 0.59 -7.91
CA VAL A 180 -2.61 1.22 -7.83
C VAL A 180 -3.59 0.33 -7.06
N ASP A 181 -3.63 -0.97 -7.37
CA ASP A 181 -4.48 -1.94 -6.68
C ASP A 181 -4.11 -2.05 -5.19
N TYR A 182 -2.82 -2.05 -4.87
CA TYR A 182 -2.30 -2.06 -3.51
C TYR A 182 -2.73 -0.82 -2.71
N ILE A 183 -2.50 0.38 -3.25
CA ILE A 183 -2.89 1.63 -2.59
C ILE A 183 -4.42 1.71 -2.43
N THR A 184 -5.17 1.33 -3.47
CA THR A 184 -6.64 1.25 -3.41
C THR A 184 -7.09 0.27 -2.32
N GLY A 185 -6.40 -0.85 -2.18
CA GLY A 185 -6.64 -1.82 -1.11
C GLY A 185 -6.42 -1.24 0.29
N ILE A 186 -5.31 -0.51 0.49
CA ILE A 186 -5.05 0.21 1.75
C ILE A 186 -6.17 1.21 2.03
N MET A 187 -6.55 2.01 1.02
CA MET A 187 -7.62 3.00 1.16
C MET A 187 -8.98 2.35 1.42
N ASN A 188 -9.30 1.20 0.82
CA ASN A 188 -10.50 0.44 1.15
C ASN A 188 -10.51 0.02 2.63
N ILE A 189 -9.38 -0.33 3.22
CA ILE A 189 -9.32 -0.68 4.65
C ILE A 189 -9.47 0.56 5.53
N ASN A 190 -8.79 1.65 5.20
CA ASN A 190 -8.79 2.86 6.02
C ASN A 190 -10.08 3.67 5.87
N CYS A 191 -10.70 3.67 4.70
CA CYS A 191 -11.81 4.57 4.40
C CYS A 191 -13.16 3.86 4.27
N ALA A 192 -13.24 2.54 4.54
CA ALA A 192 -14.51 1.84 4.50
C ALA A 192 -15.48 2.38 5.55
N LYS A 193 -16.73 2.51 5.12
CA LYS A 193 -17.87 2.85 5.96
C LYS A 193 -18.90 1.74 5.90
N ASP A 194 -19.63 1.52 6.97
CA ASP A 194 -20.75 0.61 7.00
C ASP A 194 -21.95 1.17 6.22
N GLU A 195 -23.04 0.42 6.19
CA GLU A 195 -24.29 0.79 5.53
C GLU A 195 -24.97 2.03 6.15
N LYS A 196 -24.51 2.48 7.33
CA LYS A 196 -25.01 3.66 8.06
C LYS A 196 -24.07 4.86 7.91
N GLY A 197 -23.02 4.74 7.09
CA GLY A 197 -22.03 5.80 6.88
C GLY A 197 -21.05 5.99 8.04
N GLN A 198 -20.99 5.07 9.00
CA GLN A 198 -20.00 5.06 10.08
C GLN A 198 -18.74 4.33 9.62
N TYR A 199 -17.56 4.72 10.09
CA TYR A 199 -16.33 3.99 9.75
C TYR A 199 -16.41 2.55 10.23
N CYS A 200 -15.91 1.65 9.39
CA CYS A 200 -15.77 0.25 9.74
C CYS A 200 -14.81 0.07 10.92
N PRO A 201 -14.93 -0.99 11.74
CA PRO A 201 -14.06 -1.18 12.90
C PRO A 201 -12.56 -1.13 12.59
N ILE A 202 -12.13 -1.74 11.47
CA ILE A 202 -10.73 -1.67 11.04
C ILE A 202 -10.35 -0.24 10.61
N SER A 203 -11.21 0.44 9.85
CA SER A 203 -11.01 1.85 9.45
C SER A 203 -10.88 2.77 10.66
N ASN A 204 -11.80 2.65 11.62
CA ASN A 204 -11.77 3.42 12.85
C ASN A 204 -10.52 3.11 13.68
N PHE A 205 -10.10 1.84 13.75
CA PHE A 205 -8.83 1.47 14.35
C PHE A 205 -7.67 2.19 13.64
N SER A 206 -7.57 2.11 12.31
CA SER A 206 -6.52 2.79 11.55
C SER A 206 -6.48 4.31 11.77
N LYS A 207 -7.64 4.95 11.97
CA LYS A 207 -7.73 6.38 12.27
C LYS A 207 -7.13 6.74 13.63
N THR A 208 -7.32 5.87 14.63
CA THR A 208 -6.97 6.17 16.04
C THR A 208 -5.74 5.43 16.55
N ALA A 209 -5.27 4.43 15.82
CA ALA A 209 -4.17 3.57 16.21
C ALA A 209 -2.85 4.34 16.21
N LYS A 210 -2.03 4.08 17.22
CA LYS A 210 -0.64 4.54 17.26
C LYS A 210 0.26 3.55 16.52
N SER A 211 1.50 3.95 16.23
CA SER A 211 2.50 3.13 15.51
C SER A 211 2.68 1.72 16.09
N ASP A 212 2.51 1.58 17.40
CA ASP A 212 2.77 0.35 18.15
C ASP A 212 1.52 -0.51 18.35
N ASP A 213 0.35 0.00 17.97
CA ASP A 213 -0.90 -0.72 18.14
C ASP A 213 -1.02 -1.85 17.11
N VAL A 214 -1.47 -3.01 17.58
CA VAL A 214 -1.67 -4.20 16.75
C VAL A 214 -3.16 -4.39 16.49
N LEU A 215 -3.52 -4.59 15.23
CA LEU A 215 -4.90 -4.90 14.86
C LEU A 215 -5.29 -6.25 15.47
N ALA A 216 -6.10 -6.19 16.53
CA ALA A 216 -6.61 -7.37 17.23
C ALA A 216 -7.67 -8.10 16.41
N ASP A 217 -7.72 -9.43 16.52
CA ASP A 217 -8.71 -10.28 15.84
C ASP A 217 -10.16 -9.88 16.16
N GLU A 218 -10.40 -9.32 17.34
CA GLU A 218 -11.71 -8.81 17.74
C GLU A 218 -12.19 -7.67 16.83
N ILE A 219 -11.31 -6.76 16.42
CA ILE A 219 -11.65 -5.64 15.53
C ILE A 219 -12.01 -6.17 14.13
N ILE A 220 -11.31 -7.22 13.69
CA ILE A 220 -11.60 -7.92 12.44
C ILE A 220 -12.98 -8.59 12.52
N ARG A 221 -13.27 -9.28 13.64
CA ARG A 221 -14.58 -9.91 13.87
C ARG A 221 -15.71 -8.89 13.96
N GLN A 222 -15.49 -7.72 14.53
CA GLN A 222 -16.50 -6.66 14.55
C GLN A 222 -16.84 -6.16 13.15
N SER A 223 -15.88 -6.18 12.22
CA SER A 223 -16.13 -5.80 10.83
C SER A 223 -17.08 -6.77 10.10
N CYS A 224 -17.32 -7.97 10.65
CA CYS A 224 -18.32 -8.93 10.15
C CYS A 224 -19.77 -8.46 10.32
N GLN A 225 -20.02 -7.46 11.17
CA GLN A 225 -21.37 -6.96 11.42
C GLN A 225 -21.92 -6.14 10.25
N SER A 226 -21.05 -5.64 9.38
CA SER A 226 -21.43 -4.90 8.17
C SER A 226 -20.95 -5.66 6.94
N LYS A 227 -21.83 -5.78 5.95
CA LYS A 227 -21.48 -6.42 4.68
C LYS A 227 -20.42 -5.61 3.96
N ASN A 228 -20.61 -4.29 3.88
CA ASN A 228 -19.66 -3.41 3.21
C ASN A 228 -18.29 -3.43 3.91
N CYS A 229 -18.26 -3.38 5.25
CA CYS A 229 -17.00 -3.45 6.00
C CYS A 229 -16.25 -4.76 5.77
N ARG A 230 -16.96 -5.88 5.80
CA ARG A 230 -16.38 -7.21 5.56
C ARG A 230 -15.83 -7.30 4.13
N GLU A 231 -16.60 -6.91 3.13
CA GLU A 231 -16.19 -6.98 1.72
C GLU A 231 -14.96 -6.09 1.46
N LYS A 232 -14.97 -4.85 1.96
CA LYS A 232 -13.84 -3.93 1.82
C LYS A 232 -12.58 -4.39 2.55
N ALA A 233 -12.72 -4.99 3.73
CA ALA A 233 -11.60 -5.59 4.44
C ALA A 233 -11.00 -6.75 3.63
N ILE A 234 -11.83 -7.65 3.08
CA ILE A 234 -11.37 -8.76 2.24
C ILE A 234 -10.65 -8.24 0.98
N GLU A 235 -11.23 -7.26 0.29
CA GLU A 235 -10.63 -6.63 -0.89
C GLU A 235 -9.24 -6.06 -0.57
N GLY A 236 -9.14 -5.25 0.49
CA GLY A 236 -7.88 -4.62 0.86
C GLY A 236 -6.82 -5.60 1.36
N ILE A 237 -7.21 -6.61 2.16
CA ILE A 237 -6.25 -7.60 2.65
C ILE A 237 -5.72 -8.46 1.51
N ASN A 238 -6.57 -8.83 0.54
CA ASN A 238 -6.12 -9.52 -0.67
C ASN A 238 -5.16 -8.66 -1.50
N ALA A 239 -5.42 -7.36 -1.66
CA ALA A 239 -4.52 -6.46 -2.36
C ALA A 239 -3.14 -6.37 -1.68
N MET A 240 -3.10 -6.25 -0.34
CA MET A 240 -1.85 -6.25 0.42
C MET A 240 -1.11 -7.59 0.33
N LYS A 241 -1.84 -8.69 0.41
CA LYS A 241 -1.29 -10.04 0.26
C LYS A 241 -0.67 -10.24 -1.13
N ASN A 242 -1.41 -9.90 -2.19
CA ASN A 242 -0.96 -10.05 -3.57
C ASN A 242 0.32 -9.23 -3.83
N MET A 243 0.36 -7.97 -3.36
CA MET A 243 1.56 -7.13 -3.48
C MET A 243 2.76 -7.75 -2.76
N THR A 244 2.53 -8.30 -1.56
CA THR A 244 3.57 -9.00 -0.81
C THR A 244 4.09 -10.23 -1.56
N GLU A 245 3.19 -11.04 -2.12
CA GLU A 245 3.54 -12.21 -2.93
C GLU A 245 4.34 -11.79 -4.17
N THR A 246 3.94 -10.73 -4.87
CA THR A 246 4.67 -10.17 -6.01
C THR A 246 6.10 -9.77 -5.61
N ILE A 247 6.27 -9.01 -4.52
CA ILE A 247 7.60 -8.64 -4.02
C ILE A 247 8.45 -9.89 -3.71
N LEU A 248 7.86 -10.90 -3.07
CA LEU A 248 8.56 -12.15 -2.77
C LEU A 248 8.98 -12.89 -4.04
N THR A 249 8.14 -12.95 -5.08
CA THR A 249 8.50 -13.59 -6.35
C THR A 249 9.67 -12.90 -7.03
N PHE A 250 9.71 -11.57 -7.05
CA PHE A 250 10.87 -10.82 -7.56
C PHE A 250 12.13 -11.08 -6.73
N SER A 251 11.99 -11.25 -5.41
CA SER A 251 13.13 -11.52 -4.53
C SER A 251 13.72 -12.93 -4.69
N ASP A 252 12.87 -13.92 -5.02
CA ASP A 252 13.31 -15.30 -5.24
C ASP A 252 14.19 -15.42 -6.51
N ASP A 253 13.88 -14.62 -7.54
CA ASP A 253 14.70 -14.51 -8.76
C ASP A 253 16.02 -13.77 -8.50
N LEU A 254 16.05 -12.86 -7.53
CA LEU A 254 17.20 -12.02 -7.18
C LEU A 254 18.16 -12.63 -6.13
N VAL A 255 18.19 -13.95 -5.98
CA VAL A 255 19.16 -14.76 -5.18
C VAL A 255 18.63 -15.18 -3.80
N LYS A 256 18.59 -16.51 -3.56
CA LYS A 256 18.91 -17.26 -2.32
C LYS A 256 19.01 -16.49 -0.99
N ILE A 257 18.05 -15.66 -0.61
CA ILE A 257 18.00 -15.03 0.71
C ILE A 257 16.98 -15.78 1.56
N ASN A 258 17.37 -16.98 2.00
CA ASN A 258 16.64 -17.80 3.00
C ASN A 258 16.41 -17.07 4.35
N LYS A 259 16.90 -15.84 4.50
CA LYS A 259 16.74 -14.98 5.67
C LYS A 259 15.55 -14.02 5.56
N MET A 260 15.20 -13.54 4.36
CA MET A 260 14.06 -12.61 4.15
C MET A 260 12.72 -13.33 4.30
N LYS A 261 12.64 -14.60 3.88
CA LYS A 261 11.43 -15.43 4.03
C LYS A 261 11.01 -15.66 5.49
N ARG A 262 11.94 -15.50 6.46
CA ARG A 262 11.65 -15.70 7.90
C ARG A 262 11.08 -14.46 8.59
N GLU A 263 11.15 -13.29 7.96
CA GLU A 263 10.71 -12.03 8.58
C GLU A 263 9.40 -11.52 7.98
N PHE A 264 8.94 -12.09 6.86
CA PHE A 264 7.70 -11.71 6.20
C PHE A 264 6.46 -12.42 6.78
N HIS A 265 6.18 -12.19 8.07
CA HIS A 265 4.94 -12.63 8.74
C HIS A 265 3.68 -11.98 8.17
N GLY A 266 3.82 -11.02 7.26
CA GLY A 266 2.73 -10.33 6.59
C GLY A 266 1.73 -11.23 5.89
N ILE A 267 2.20 -12.23 5.14
CA ILE A 267 1.32 -13.16 4.40
C ILE A 267 0.55 -14.06 5.37
N GLU A 268 1.24 -14.62 6.37
CA GLU A 268 0.61 -15.45 7.40
C GLU A 268 -0.50 -14.68 8.10
N ARG A 269 -0.18 -13.45 8.54
CA ARG A 269 -1.15 -12.59 9.19
C ARG A 269 -2.31 -12.24 8.26
N ALA A 270 -2.06 -11.87 7.00
CA ALA A 270 -3.11 -11.60 6.02
C ALA A 270 -4.03 -12.83 5.82
N ASN A 271 -3.48 -14.03 5.76
CA ASN A 271 -4.25 -15.26 5.66
C ASN A 271 -5.10 -15.53 6.90
N GLU A 272 -4.59 -15.26 8.11
CA GLU A 272 -5.37 -15.34 9.36
C GLU A 272 -6.56 -14.36 9.34
N MET A 273 -6.32 -13.10 8.95
CA MET A 273 -7.39 -12.10 8.86
C MET A 273 -8.44 -12.51 7.82
N LEU A 274 -8.02 -13.00 6.65
CA LEU A 274 -8.91 -13.52 5.63
C LEU A 274 -9.67 -14.75 6.11
N ALA A 275 -9.06 -15.63 6.90
CA ALA A 275 -9.75 -16.78 7.47
C ALA A 275 -10.90 -16.32 8.37
N ILE A 276 -10.66 -15.37 9.27
CA ILE A 276 -11.70 -14.78 10.14
C ILE A 276 -12.84 -14.15 9.30
N LEU A 277 -12.50 -13.35 8.30
CA LEU A 277 -13.48 -12.65 7.46
C LEU A 277 -14.29 -13.60 6.56
N ASN A 278 -13.73 -14.76 6.21
CA ASN A 278 -14.40 -15.78 5.41
C ASN A 278 -15.10 -16.86 6.23
N GLU A 279 -14.99 -16.85 7.57
CA GLU A 279 -15.77 -17.75 8.44
C GLU A 279 -17.26 -17.60 8.13
N GLU A 280 -17.99 -18.72 8.06
CA GLU A 280 -19.43 -18.71 7.76
C GLU A 280 -20.21 -17.83 8.76
N LYS A 281 -19.82 -17.87 10.05
CA LYS A 281 -20.40 -17.02 11.09
C LYS A 281 -20.24 -15.52 10.77
N CYS A 282 -19.10 -15.12 10.23
CA CYS A 282 -18.85 -13.74 9.81
C CYS A 282 -19.76 -13.35 8.63
N ALA A 283 -19.91 -14.25 7.66
CA ALA A 283 -20.81 -14.04 6.52
C ALA A 283 -22.29 -13.96 6.93
N GLN A 284 -22.73 -14.78 7.88
CA GLN A 284 -24.11 -14.79 8.38
C GLN A 284 -24.48 -13.52 9.17
N GLN A 285 -23.54 -12.98 9.96
CA GLN A 285 -23.74 -11.74 10.71
C GLN A 285 -24.03 -10.55 9.77
N ALA A 286 -23.25 -10.41 8.70
CA ALA A 286 -23.45 -9.38 7.69
C ALA A 286 -24.85 -9.44 7.05
N ASN A 287 -25.40 -10.64 6.87
CA ASN A 287 -26.71 -10.84 6.24
C ASN A 287 -27.89 -10.62 7.20
N THR A 288 -27.70 -10.87 8.49
CA THR A 288 -28.76 -10.77 9.52
C THR A 288 -29.06 -9.31 9.86
N ILE A 289 -28.07 -8.43 9.79
CA ILE A 289 -28.27 -7.00 10.06
C ILE A 289 -28.94 -6.30 8.87
N ALA A 290 -28.61 -6.69 7.64
CA ALA A 290 -29.29 -6.17 6.45
C ALA A 290 -30.79 -6.49 6.44
N SER A 291 -31.18 -7.67 6.92
CA SER A 291 -32.57 -8.15 6.93
C SER A 291 -33.41 -7.63 8.11
N ASN A 292 -32.76 -7.27 9.23
CA ASN A 292 -33.42 -6.67 10.40
C ASN A 292 -33.29 -5.15 10.47
N SER A 293 -32.78 -4.50 9.42
CA SER A 293 -33.10 -3.11 9.19
C SER A 293 -34.60 -3.04 8.94
N ILE A 294 -35.36 -2.85 10.02
CA ILE A 294 -36.75 -2.38 9.97
C ILE A 294 -36.71 -1.32 8.88
N PRO A 295 -37.44 -1.47 7.76
CA PRO A 295 -37.43 -0.46 6.72
C PRO A 295 -37.68 0.83 7.47
N SER A 296 -36.68 1.72 7.52
CA SER A 296 -36.87 3.03 8.07
C SER A 296 -38.07 3.50 7.28
N ILE A 297 -39.21 3.60 7.96
CA ILE A 297 -40.42 4.08 7.34
C ILE A 297 -40.00 5.50 7.02
N GLN A 298 -39.48 5.71 5.80
CA GLN A 298 -39.66 6.95 5.09
C GLN A 298 -41.18 7.04 5.01
N MET A 299 -41.79 7.47 6.11
CA MET A 299 -43.08 8.08 6.13
C MET A 299 -42.81 9.30 5.26
N SER A 300 -43.01 9.10 3.96
CA SER A 300 -43.21 10.16 3.03
C SER A 300 -44.17 11.11 3.73
N TYR A 301 -43.70 12.31 4.03
CA TYR A 301 -44.46 13.36 4.69
C TYR A 301 -45.80 13.64 3.96
N SER A 302 -45.98 13.10 2.75
CA SER A 302 -47.22 12.94 2.00
C SER A 302 -48.45 12.49 2.83
N MET A 303 -48.33 11.54 3.77
CA MET A 303 -49.51 11.11 4.56
C MET A 303 -49.84 12.01 5.76
N VAL A 304 -48.88 12.80 6.25
CA VAL A 304 -49.16 13.74 7.36
C VAL A 304 -49.92 14.96 6.86
N PHE A 305 -49.67 15.39 5.60
CA PHE A 305 -50.40 16.51 5.00
C PHE A 305 -51.88 16.21 4.71
N THR A 306 -52.24 14.96 4.39
CA THR A 306 -53.65 14.60 4.17
C THR A 306 -54.47 14.59 5.46
N ILE A 307 -53.89 14.18 6.59
CA ILE A 307 -54.59 14.18 7.89
C ILE A 307 -54.80 15.60 8.41
N VAL A 308 -53.81 16.49 8.27
CA VAL A 308 -53.95 17.91 8.67
C VAL A 308 -54.98 18.64 7.81
N SER A 309 -55.04 18.33 6.50
CA SER A 309 -56.03 18.93 5.59
C SER A 309 -57.47 18.49 5.91
N LEU A 310 -57.65 17.26 6.40
CA LEU A 310 -58.96 16.74 6.79
C LEU A 310 -59.46 17.34 8.11
N ILE A 311 -58.57 17.63 9.05
CA ILE A 311 -58.92 18.30 10.32
C ILE A 311 -59.29 19.77 10.08
N LEU A 312 -58.62 20.46 9.16
CA LEU A 312 -58.96 21.83 8.77
C LEU A 312 -60.28 21.96 7.99
N LEU A 313 -60.83 20.88 7.45
CA LEU A 313 -62.15 20.87 6.81
C LEU A 313 -63.30 20.56 7.79
N LEU A 314 -62.98 20.12 9.01
CA LEU A 314 -63.98 19.78 10.04
C LEU A 314 -64.19 20.89 11.09
N PHE A 315 -63.40 21.97 11.03
CA PHE A 315 -63.53 23.18 11.85
C PHE A 315 -63.75 24.40 10.95
#